data_AF-A0A916MBI8-F1
#
_entry.id   AF-A0A916MBI8-F1
#
_cell.length_a   1.000
_cell.length_b   1.000
_cell.length_c   1.000
_cell.angle_alpha   90.00
_cell.angle_beta   90.00
_cell.angle_gamma   90.00
#
_symmetry.space_group_name_H-M   'P 1'
#
loop_
_entity.id
_entity.type
_entity.pdbx_description
1 polymer ?
#
loop_
_entity_poly.entity_id
_entity_poly.type
_entity_poly.pdbx_seq_one_letter_code
_entity_poly.pdbx_strand_id
1 'polypeptide(L)'
;MHKTLIAAAVTALLAAPAFASPDWNKIPAKKVNVFYPGVASLEWVLSGPDHGGARGIRKGETCASCHEEESAEFAKKIVAGQKAEPTPDMSKGRAASIPVSVQAAVDDGKLYMRFQWKPTVTGQKKIDEKSAAKISVMIDAGKVEYANLGGCWATCHDDLRSMPDVAANAKDHPRAKELDIRANGPTKYIRESRTAISTTKPRGGWDKLKPAADYEAMMKDGKFLEMWQWRSGDSVRAGNVADARRLKASKDLAEGKLENGMWTVVFKRALAGGPGMHELVAGKTYNIGFAIHDDHADWRFHQVSFGYTLGIATKADITAVKD
;
A
#
# COMPACT_ATOMS: atom_id res chain seq x y z
N MET A 1 9.26 -53.40 -37.21
CA MET A 1 9.88 -52.48 -36.23
C MET A 1 8.76 -51.69 -35.56
N HIS A 2 8.28 -52.14 -34.40
CA HIS A 2 7.28 -51.43 -33.61
C HIS A 2 8.01 -50.57 -32.57
N LYS A 3 7.89 -49.24 -32.67
CA LYS A 3 8.43 -48.30 -31.68
C LYS A 3 7.39 -48.05 -30.60
N THR A 4 7.62 -48.61 -29.43
CA THR A 4 6.86 -48.34 -28.20
C THR A 4 7.18 -46.92 -27.72
N LEU A 5 6.18 -46.04 -27.70
CA LEU A 5 6.28 -44.72 -27.07
C LEU A 5 6.09 -44.89 -25.56
N ILE A 6 7.14 -44.63 -24.78
CA ILE A 6 7.06 -44.52 -23.33
C ILE A 6 6.57 -43.10 -23.01
N ALA A 7 5.33 -42.97 -22.55
CA ALA A 7 4.82 -41.72 -21.99
C ALA A 7 5.41 -41.53 -20.59
N ALA A 8 6.33 -40.59 -20.44
CA ALA A 8 6.81 -40.15 -19.13
C ALA A 8 5.71 -39.32 -18.47
N ALA A 9 5.07 -39.87 -17.43
CA ALA A 9 4.16 -39.13 -16.57
C ALA A 9 4.96 -38.12 -15.74
N VAL A 10 4.90 -36.84 -16.13
CA VAL A 10 5.40 -35.74 -15.30
C VAL A 10 4.43 -35.57 -14.14
N THR A 11 4.80 -36.09 -12.97
CA THR A 11 4.08 -35.84 -11.72
C THR A 11 4.32 -34.38 -11.34
N ALA A 12 3.28 -33.54 -11.44
CA ALA A 12 3.34 -32.19 -10.91
C ALA A 12 3.49 -32.26 -9.39
N LEU A 13 4.68 -31.94 -8.87
CA LEU A 13 4.85 -31.68 -7.44
C LEU A 13 4.01 -30.45 -7.09
N LEU A 14 2.87 -30.67 -6.43
CA LEU A 14 2.16 -29.64 -5.70
C LEU A 14 3.09 -29.16 -4.58
N ALA A 15 3.68 -27.97 -4.73
CA ALA A 15 4.39 -27.33 -3.64
C ALA A 15 3.40 -27.12 -2.49
N ALA A 16 3.61 -27.84 -1.39
CA ALA A 16 2.84 -27.62 -0.16
C ALA A 16 3.05 -26.16 0.30
N PRO A 17 2.02 -25.50 0.86
CA PRO A 17 2.20 -24.17 1.44
C PRO A 17 3.29 -24.22 2.51
N ALA A 18 4.21 -23.26 2.48
CA ALA A 18 5.44 -23.30 3.28
C ALA A 18 5.17 -23.15 4.79
N PHE A 19 3.96 -22.76 5.20
CA PHE A 19 3.54 -22.67 6.59
C PHE A 19 2.04 -22.99 6.74
N ALA A 20 1.64 -23.56 7.91
CA ALA A 20 0.25 -23.81 8.25
C ALA A 20 -0.54 -22.50 8.16
N SER A 21 -1.37 -22.40 7.11
CA SER A 21 -2.25 -21.26 6.86
C SER A 21 -3.56 -21.45 7.63
N PRO A 22 -4.20 -20.36 8.08
CA PRO A 22 -5.51 -20.45 8.71
C PRO A 22 -6.54 -21.17 7.82
N ASP A 23 -7.58 -21.74 8.43
CA ASP A 23 -8.73 -22.26 7.69
C ASP A 23 -9.57 -21.10 7.14
N TRP A 24 -9.17 -20.61 5.98
CA TRP A 24 -9.80 -19.46 5.34
C TRP A 24 -11.30 -19.62 5.04
N ASN A 25 -11.87 -20.83 5.12
CA ASN A 25 -13.31 -21.02 4.97
C ASN A 25 -14.09 -20.56 6.20
N LYS A 26 -13.43 -20.49 7.37
CA LYS A 26 -14.00 -20.00 8.63
C LYS A 26 -13.79 -18.50 8.84
N ILE A 27 -12.84 -17.91 8.13
CA ILE A 27 -12.49 -16.50 8.26
C ILE A 27 -13.42 -15.63 7.40
N PRO A 28 -14.19 -14.68 7.96
CA PRO A 28 -15.07 -13.83 7.16
C PRO A 28 -14.30 -12.97 6.16
N ALA A 29 -14.76 -12.94 4.91
CA ALA A 29 -14.18 -12.09 3.88
C ALA A 29 -14.85 -10.72 3.82
N LYS A 30 -14.05 -9.66 3.93
CA LYS A 30 -14.46 -8.29 3.63
C LYS A 30 -14.13 -7.99 2.16
N LYS A 31 -15.10 -7.47 1.41
CA LYS A 31 -14.83 -6.91 0.09
C LYS A 31 -14.40 -5.45 0.24
N VAL A 32 -13.28 -5.11 -0.38
CA VAL A 32 -12.75 -3.75 -0.44
C VAL A 32 -12.47 -3.42 -1.89
N ASN A 33 -13.01 -2.30 -2.37
CA ASN A 33 -12.69 -1.78 -3.69
C ASN A 33 -11.51 -0.83 -3.57
N VAL A 34 -10.35 -1.23 -4.10
CA VAL A 34 -9.24 -0.29 -4.28
C VAL A 34 -9.47 0.49 -5.58
N PHE A 35 -9.11 1.76 -5.61
CA PHE A 35 -9.39 2.64 -6.76
C PHE A 35 -8.17 3.47 -7.15
N TYR A 36 -8.13 3.89 -8.41
CA TYR A 36 -7.04 4.69 -8.96
C TYR A 36 -7.15 6.17 -8.51
N PRO A 37 -6.21 6.70 -7.71
CA PRO A 37 -6.33 8.05 -7.14
C PRO A 37 -5.69 9.14 -8.01
N GLY A 38 -4.97 8.76 -9.08
CA GLY A 38 -4.22 9.70 -9.92
C GLY A 38 -3.14 10.43 -9.12
N VAL A 39 -3.18 11.76 -9.15
CA VAL A 39 -2.26 12.65 -8.41
C VAL A 39 -2.95 13.37 -7.24
N ALA A 40 -4.02 12.80 -6.67
CA ALA A 40 -4.67 13.33 -5.47
C ALA A 40 -3.83 13.06 -4.21
N SER A 41 -2.73 13.80 -4.06
CA SER A 41 -1.86 13.79 -2.88
C SER A 41 -2.52 14.33 -1.62
N LEU A 42 -1.86 14.15 -0.49
CA LEU A 42 -2.25 14.76 0.78
C LEU A 42 -2.39 16.28 0.66
N GLU A 43 -1.46 16.94 -0.03
CA GLU A 43 -1.50 18.39 -0.23
C GLU A 43 -2.72 18.82 -1.03
N TRP A 44 -3.07 18.07 -2.08
CA TRP A 44 -4.27 18.33 -2.87
C TRP A 44 -5.53 18.13 -2.02
N VAL A 45 -5.62 17.02 -1.29
CA VAL A 45 -6.76 16.66 -0.44
C VAL A 45 -6.98 17.71 0.67
N LEU A 46 -5.90 18.28 1.18
CA LEU A 46 -5.93 19.35 2.18
C LEU A 46 -6.04 20.74 1.53
N SER A 47 -5.98 20.91 0.22
CA SER A 47 -6.12 22.23 -0.40
C SER A 47 -7.60 22.62 -0.52
N GLY A 48 -8.03 23.65 0.21
CA GLY A 48 -9.41 24.16 0.10
C GLY A 48 -9.81 24.64 -1.29
N PRO A 49 -8.94 25.37 -2.02
CA PRO A 49 -9.21 25.75 -3.41
C PRO A 49 -9.34 24.59 -4.38
N ASP A 50 -8.66 23.46 -4.14
CA ASP A 50 -8.61 22.35 -5.09
C ASP A 50 -9.53 21.16 -4.70
N HIS A 51 -9.86 21.03 -3.41
CA HIS A 51 -10.68 19.95 -2.88
C HIS A 51 -11.67 20.47 -1.82
N GLY A 52 -12.98 20.41 -2.14
CA GLY A 52 -14.04 20.94 -1.27
C GLY A 52 -14.12 20.27 0.12
N GLY A 53 -13.68 19.01 0.25
CA GLY A 53 -13.66 18.28 1.52
C GLY A 53 -12.50 18.64 2.46
N ALA A 54 -11.59 19.51 2.05
CA ALA A 54 -10.36 19.81 2.79
C ALA A 54 -10.59 20.32 4.22
N ARG A 55 -11.71 21.00 4.49
CA ARG A 55 -12.06 21.47 5.85
C ARG A 55 -12.55 20.31 6.72
N GLY A 56 -13.36 19.41 6.18
CA GLY A 56 -13.87 18.24 6.90
C GLY A 56 -12.74 17.29 7.29
N ILE A 57 -11.81 17.04 6.36
CA ILE A 57 -10.66 16.16 6.60
C ILE A 57 -9.75 16.70 7.72
N ARG A 58 -9.49 18.01 7.75
CA ARG A 58 -8.75 18.64 8.87
C ARG A 58 -9.45 18.50 10.23
N LYS A 59 -10.76 18.26 10.23
CA LYS A 59 -11.57 18.02 11.43
C LYS A 59 -11.76 16.54 11.75
N GLY A 60 -11.16 15.64 10.97
CA GLY A 60 -11.19 14.20 11.20
C GLY A 60 -12.22 13.42 10.39
N GLU A 61 -12.93 14.05 9.44
CA GLU A 61 -13.76 13.30 8.48
C GLU A 61 -12.89 12.38 7.62
N THR A 62 -13.45 11.24 7.23
CA THR A 62 -12.73 10.25 6.41
C THR A 62 -13.04 10.45 4.94
N CYS A 63 -12.17 9.97 4.05
CA CYS A 63 -12.49 9.99 2.62
C CYS A 63 -13.77 9.20 2.33
N ALA A 64 -13.94 8.05 3.00
CA ALA A 64 -15.10 7.18 2.80
C ALA A 64 -16.42 7.86 3.13
N SER A 65 -16.48 8.74 4.15
CA SER A 65 -17.73 9.44 4.51
C SER A 65 -18.30 10.33 3.42
N CYS A 66 -17.48 10.72 2.42
CA CYS A 66 -17.93 11.49 1.26
C CYS A 66 -17.87 10.71 -0.06
N HIS A 67 -16.97 9.73 -0.17
CA HIS A 67 -16.58 9.13 -1.45
C HIS A 67 -16.83 7.63 -1.58
N GLU A 68 -17.36 6.94 -0.55
CA GLU A 68 -17.53 5.48 -0.57
C GLU A 68 -18.37 5.01 -1.78
N GLU A 69 -19.53 5.63 -1.99
CA GLU A 69 -20.49 5.24 -3.03
C GLU A 69 -20.05 5.64 -4.46
N GLU A 70 -19.20 6.65 -4.60
CA GLU A 70 -18.78 7.19 -5.91
C GLU A 70 -17.34 6.83 -6.31
N SER A 71 -16.62 6.09 -5.47
CA SER A 71 -15.21 5.72 -5.67
C SER A 71 -14.89 5.13 -7.03
N ALA A 72 -15.72 4.20 -7.51
CA ALA A 72 -15.56 3.61 -8.83
C ALA A 72 -15.79 4.62 -9.96
N GLU A 73 -16.75 5.53 -9.82
CA GLU A 73 -17.13 6.47 -10.88
C GLU A 73 -16.13 7.60 -11.04
N PHE A 74 -15.64 8.20 -9.95
CA PHE A 74 -14.58 9.20 -10.11
C PHE A 74 -13.28 8.55 -10.56
N ALA A 75 -12.95 7.33 -10.11
CA ALA A 75 -11.72 6.68 -10.55
C ALA A 75 -11.71 6.38 -12.06
N LYS A 76 -12.88 6.09 -12.67
CA LYS A 76 -13.02 6.00 -14.14
C LYS A 76 -12.67 7.33 -14.82
N LYS A 77 -13.13 8.46 -14.25
CA LYS A 77 -12.81 9.80 -14.79
C LYS A 77 -11.32 10.13 -14.63
N ILE A 78 -10.72 9.77 -13.49
CA ILE A 78 -9.30 10.00 -13.24
C ILE A 78 -8.44 9.17 -14.20
N VAL A 79 -8.70 7.87 -14.30
CA VAL A 79 -7.89 6.98 -15.16
C VAL A 79 -7.99 7.37 -16.64
N ALA A 80 -9.13 7.90 -17.06
CA ALA A 80 -9.36 8.44 -18.40
C ALA A 80 -8.70 9.82 -18.65
N GLY A 81 -8.01 10.40 -17.66
CA GLY A 81 -7.34 11.70 -17.78
C GLY A 81 -8.27 12.91 -17.71
N GLN A 82 -9.52 12.73 -17.29
CA GLN A 82 -10.49 13.83 -17.25
C GLN A 82 -10.30 14.73 -16.03
N LYS A 83 -9.74 14.18 -14.93
CA LYS A 83 -9.46 14.89 -13.68
C LYS A 83 -8.25 14.27 -12.98
N ALA A 84 -7.48 15.10 -12.26
CA ALA A 84 -6.43 14.65 -11.34
C ALA A 84 -5.43 13.61 -11.90
N GLU A 85 -5.16 13.64 -13.20
CA GLU A 85 -4.20 12.76 -13.87
C GLU A 85 -3.57 13.49 -15.06
N PRO A 86 -2.34 14.02 -14.91
CA PRO A 86 -1.69 14.82 -15.95
C PRO A 86 -1.03 13.99 -17.06
N THR A 87 -0.93 12.65 -16.94
CA THR A 87 -0.33 11.80 -17.97
C THR A 87 -1.31 10.72 -18.45
N PRO A 88 -2.36 11.09 -19.21
CA PRO A 88 -3.38 10.16 -19.68
C PRO A 88 -2.81 9.00 -20.50
N ASP A 89 -1.71 9.20 -21.23
CA ASP A 89 -1.10 8.15 -22.05
C ASP A 89 -0.56 6.96 -21.23
N MET A 90 -0.30 7.18 -19.93
CA MET A 90 0.18 6.14 -19.03
C MET A 90 -0.92 5.56 -18.15
N SER A 91 -2.04 6.27 -17.97
CA SER A 91 -3.15 5.85 -17.12
C SER A 91 -4.31 5.25 -17.91
N LYS A 92 -4.65 5.80 -19.08
CA LYS A 92 -5.86 5.48 -19.84
C LYS A 92 -5.84 4.01 -20.27
N GLY A 93 -6.86 3.27 -19.83
CA GLY A 93 -6.96 1.83 -20.05
C GLY A 93 -6.61 1.00 -18.82
N ARG A 94 -5.83 1.55 -17.86
CA ARG A 94 -5.60 0.89 -16.57
C ARG A 94 -6.91 0.70 -15.82
N ALA A 95 -6.96 -0.28 -14.92
CA ALA A 95 -8.13 -0.51 -14.11
C ALA A 95 -8.44 0.72 -13.24
N ALA A 96 -9.66 1.25 -13.34
CA ALA A 96 -10.12 2.32 -12.46
C ALA A 96 -10.27 1.83 -11.01
N SER A 97 -10.71 0.58 -10.84
CA SER A 97 -10.96 -0.04 -9.55
C SER A 97 -10.72 -1.55 -9.63
N ILE A 98 -10.30 -2.15 -8.51
CA ILE A 98 -10.08 -3.58 -8.36
C ILE A 98 -10.82 -4.04 -7.10
N PRO A 99 -11.83 -4.94 -7.24
CA PRO A 99 -12.44 -5.58 -6.08
C PRO A 99 -11.47 -6.57 -5.44
N VAL A 100 -11.20 -6.38 -4.15
CA VAL A 100 -10.28 -7.21 -3.37
C VAL A 100 -11.05 -7.91 -2.27
N SER A 101 -10.87 -9.22 -2.16
CA SER A 101 -11.30 -10.01 -1.00
C SER A 101 -10.22 -9.96 0.06
N VAL A 102 -10.54 -9.47 1.25
CA VAL A 102 -9.61 -9.37 2.38
C VAL A 102 -10.11 -10.23 3.52
N GLN A 103 -9.23 -11.04 4.08
CA GLN A 103 -9.47 -11.85 5.27
C GLN A 103 -8.29 -11.68 6.22
N ALA A 104 -8.57 -11.69 7.52
CA ALA A 104 -7.54 -11.61 8.54
C ALA A 104 -7.82 -12.64 9.63
N ALA A 105 -6.77 -13.25 10.14
CA ALA A 105 -6.82 -14.20 11.23
C ALA A 105 -5.68 -13.95 12.22
N VAL A 106 -5.88 -14.34 13.47
CA VAL A 106 -4.82 -14.42 14.48
C VAL A 106 -4.74 -15.82 15.05
N ASP A 107 -3.54 -16.38 15.03
CA ASP A 107 -3.28 -17.68 15.62
C ASP A 107 -1.82 -17.76 16.10
N ASP A 108 -1.59 -18.45 17.22
CA ASP A 108 -0.27 -18.69 17.82
C ASP A 108 0.65 -17.45 17.80
N GLY A 109 0.13 -16.32 18.31
CA GLY A 109 0.86 -15.05 18.40
C GLY A 109 1.22 -14.40 17.06
N LYS A 110 0.54 -14.77 15.95
CA LYS A 110 0.78 -14.24 14.60
C LYS A 110 -0.50 -13.67 14.02
N LEU A 111 -0.34 -12.61 13.22
CA LEU A 111 -1.35 -12.07 12.33
C LEU A 111 -1.14 -12.67 10.93
N TYR A 112 -2.24 -13.14 10.35
CA TYR A 112 -2.35 -13.58 8.97
C TYR A 112 -3.31 -12.68 8.22
N MET A 113 -2.94 -12.29 7.00
CA MET A 113 -3.81 -11.49 6.12
C MET A 113 -3.80 -12.05 4.72
N ARG A 114 -4.97 -12.41 4.19
CA ARG A 114 -5.15 -12.88 2.83
C ARG A 114 -5.82 -11.82 1.97
N PHE A 115 -5.23 -11.56 0.81
CA PHE A 115 -5.73 -10.68 -0.22
C PHE A 115 -5.94 -11.46 -1.50
N GLN A 116 -7.12 -11.34 -2.10
CA GLN A 116 -7.43 -11.98 -3.37
C GLN A 116 -8.08 -11.02 -4.35
N TRP A 117 -7.58 -11.00 -5.58
CA TRP A 117 -8.15 -10.22 -6.67
C TRP A 117 -7.93 -10.92 -8.01
N LYS A 118 -8.77 -10.59 -8.99
CA LYS A 118 -8.56 -11.05 -10.37
C LYS A 118 -7.51 -10.15 -11.03
N PRO A 119 -6.54 -10.71 -11.77
CA PRO A 119 -5.61 -9.91 -12.55
C PRO A 119 -6.35 -8.92 -13.45
N THR A 120 -5.89 -7.68 -13.46
CA THR A 120 -6.29 -6.70 -14.47
C THR A 120 -5.42 -6.92 -15.70
N VAL A 121 -6.01 -6.96 -16.89
CA VAL A 121 -5.26 -7.03 -18.15
C VAL A 121 -5.72 -5.86 -18.99
N THR A 122 -4.83 -4.90 -19.20
CA THR A 122 -5.19 -3.59 -19.75
C THR A 122 -4.47 -3.25 -21.05
N GLY A 123 -3.52 -4.10 -21.47
CA GLY A 123 -2.72 -3.90 -22.67
C GLY A 123 -1.80 -2.67 -22.59
N GLN A 124 -1.66 -2.09 -21.40
CA GLN A 124 -0.83 -0.92 -21.17
C GLN A 124 0.65 -1.27 -21.16
N LYS A 125 1.49 -0.25 -21.39
CA LYS A 125 2.93 -0.41 -21.28
C LYS A 125 3.29 -0.94 -19.90
N LYS A 126 4.10 -2.01 -19.88
CA LYS A 126 4.72 -2.55 -18.67
C LYS A 126 5.69 -1.52 -18.12
N ILE A 127 5.48 -1.10 -16.88
CA ILE A 127 6.39 -0.18 -16.18
C ILE A 127 7.41 -1.00 -15.39
N ASP A 128 6.96 -2.10 -14.78
CA ASP A 128 7.81 -3.09 -14.14
C ASP A 128 7.80 -4.41 -14.93
N GLU A 129 8.89 -4.68 -15.65
CA GLU A 129 9.04 -5.89 -16.46
C GLU A 129 9.14 -7.18 -15.61
N LYS A 130 9.53 -7.07 -14.33
CA LYS A 130 9.76 -8.23 -13.45
C LYS A 130 8.48 -8.65 -12.74
N SER A 131 7.75 -7.69 -12.22
CA SER A 131 6.59 -7.95 -11.37
C SER A 131 5.28 -7.60 -12.07
N ALA A 132 4.56 -8.62 -12.51
CA ALA A 132 3.20 -8.51 -13.02
C ALA A 132 2.22 -7.92 -12.00
N ALA A 133 2.39 -8.27 -10.71
CA ALA A 133 1.56 -7.74 -9.64
C ALA A 133 2.35 -7.47 -8.35
N LYS A 134 1.88 -6.49 -7.58
CA LYS A 134 2.41 -6.10 -6.27
C LYS A 134 1.25 -5.72 -5.36
N ILE A 135 1.38 -6.05 -4.08
CA ILE A 135 0.51 -5.50 -3.04
C ILE A 135 1.38 -4.94 -1.92
N SER A 136 1.04 -3.72 -1.50
CA SER A 136 1.65 -3.08 -0.34
C SER A 136 0.59 -2.87 0.73
N VAL A 137 0.91 -3.19 1.98
CA VAL A 137 0.03 -3.00 3.14
C VAL A 137 0.70 -2.04 4.10
N MET A 138 -0.05 -1.09 4.64
CA MET A 138 0.41 -0.15 5.65
C MET A 138 -0.43 -0.25 6.93
N ILE A 139 0.22 -0.28 8.08
CA ILE A 139 -0.41 -0.30 9.40
C ILE A 139 0.09 0.86 10.24
N ASP A 140 -0.83 1.52 10.95
CA ASP A 140 -0.57 2.56 11.92
C ASP A 140 -1.22 2.24 13.27
N ALA A 141 -0.49 2.58 14.34
CA ALA A 141 -0.91 2.40 15.73
C ALA A 141 -1.83 3.53 16.24
N GLY A 142 -2.46 4.29 15.35
CA GLY A 142 -3.29 5.46 15.68
C GLY A 142 -2.45 6.69 16.03
N LYS A 143 -1.21 6.77 15.53
CA LYS A 143 -0.24 7.80 15.91
C LYS A 143 0.13 8.74 14.78
N VAL A 144 -0.01 8.29 13.53
CA VAL A 144 0.33 9.09 12.35
C VAL A 144 -0.87 9.91 11.88
N GLU A 145 -0.68 11.21 11.72
CA GLU A 145 -1.66 12.16 11.20
C GLU A 145 -2.14 11.72 9.81
N TYR A 146 -3.46 11.68 9.63
CA TYR A 146 -4.13 11.24 8.40
C TYR A 146 -3.92 9.76 8.02
N ALA A 147 -3.29 8.94 8.86
CA ALA A 147 -3.17 7.51 8.56
C ALA A 147 -4.54 6.80 8.54
N ASN A 148 -5.51 7.30 9.30
CA ASN A 148 -6.90 6.85 9.25
C ASN A 148 -7.59 7.07 7.89
N LEU A 149 -7.00 7.84 6.97
CA LEU A 149 -7.53 8.00 5.61
C LEU A 149 -7.10 6.86 4.67
N GLY A 150 -6.28 5.91 5.14
CA GLY A 150 -5.77 4.79 4.33
C GLY A 150 -4.29 4.50 4.48
N GLY A 151 -3.56 5.23 5.33
CA GLY A 151 -2.09 5.15 5.51
C GLY A 151 -1.30 5.60 4.26
N CYS A 152 -1.70 5.14 3.08
CA CYS A 152 -1.19 5.50 1.78
C CYS A 152 -1.25 7.01 1.52
N TRP A 153 -2.33 7.72 1.92
CA TRP A 153 -2.44 9.17 1.74
C TRP A 153 -1.52 9.96 2.66
N ALA A 154 -1.35 9.55 3.91
CA ALA A 154 -0.39 10.17 4.84
C ALA A 154 1.06 10.15 4.30
N THR A 155 1.32 9.34 3.26
CA THR A 155 2.61 9.22 2.58
C THR A 155 2.55 9.45 1.08
N CYS A 156 1.48 10.07 0.57
CA CYS A 156 1.29 10.41 -0.84
C CYS A 156 1.44 11.92 -0.99
N HIS A 157 2.62 12.36 -1.45
CA HIS A 157 2.94 13.78 -1.59
C HIS A 157 3.14 14.16 -3.06
N ASP A 158 2.84 15.41 -3.41
CA ASP A 158 3.02 15.92 -4.79
C ASP A 158 4.49 16.01 -5.22
N ASP A 159 5.42 16.04 -4.27
CA ASP A 159 6.87 16.13 -4.52
C ASP A 159 7.59 14.77 -4.58
N LEU A 160 6.84 13.65 -4.58
CA LEU A 160 7.41 12.32 -4.72
C LEU A 160 7.76 12.01 -6.17
N ARG A 161 8.63 11.01 -6.39
CA ARG A 161 8.96 10.52 -7.73
C ARG A 161 7.68 10.20 -8.52
N SER A 162 7.65 10.59 -9.79
CA SER A 162 6.52 10.51 -10.73
C SER A 162 5.32 11.42 -10.44
N MET A 163 5.29 12.17 -9.34
CA MET A 163 4.22 13.12 -9.01
C MET A 163 4.50 14.53 -9.60
N PRO A 164 3.48 15.42 -9.69
CA PRO A 164 3.59 16.65 -10.48
C PRO A 164 4.68 17.63 -10.05
N ASP A 165 4.92 17.77 -8.75
CA ASP A 165 5.85 18.76 -8.18
C ASP A 165 7.16 18.12 -7.72
N VAL A 166 7.53 16.97 -8.32
CA VAL A 166 8.77 16.25 -7.98
C VAL A 166 10.01 17.14 -8.11
N ALA A 167 10.80 17.20 -7.03
CA ALA A 167 12.09 17.87 -7.06
C ALA A 167 13.15 16.98 -7.73
N ALA A 168 13.40 17.19 -9.03
CA ALA A 168 14.35 16.39 -9.81
C ALA A 168 15.80 16.46 -9.27
N ASN A 169 16.18 17.56 -8.64
CA ASN A 169 17.50 17.75 -8.01
C ASN A 169 17.62 17.08 -6.63
N ALA A 170 16.56 16.48 -6.09
CA ALA A 170 16.60 15.85 -4.77
C ALA A 170 17.66 14.73 -4.68
N LYS A 171 17.98 14.08 -5.80
CA LYS A 171 19.02 13.04 -5.89
C LYS A 171 20.41 13.54 -5.48
N ASP A 172 20.65 14.85 -5.59
CA ASP A 172 21.94 15.48 -5.28
C ASP A 172 22.02 15.93 -3.80
N HIS A 173 20.97 15.70 -3.00
CA HIS A 173 20.95 16.01 -1.57
C HIS A 173 22.01 15.19 -0.81
N PRO A 174 22.77 15.77 0.14
CA PRO A 174 23.82 15.06 0.88
C PRO A 174 23.33 13.80 1.61
N ARG A 175 22.06 13.80 2.04
CA ARG A 175 21.39 12.66 2.70
C ARG A 175 20.52 11.81 1.75
N ALA A 176 20.70 11.92 0.43
CA ALA A 176 19.84 11.24 -0.55
C ALA A 176 19.72 9.73 -0.31
N LYS A 177 20.84 9.04 -0.06
CA LYS A 177 20.87 7.60 0.24
C LYS A 177 20.10 7.25 1.53
N GLU A 178 20.25 8.06 2.57
CA GLU A 178 19.60 7.87 3.86
C GLU A 178 18.07 8.04 3.75
N LEU A 179 17.64 8.99 2.93
CA LEU A 179 16.23 9.37 2.75
C LEU A 179 15.51 8.56 1.66
N ASP A 180 16.10 7.45 1.19
CA ASP A 180 15.61 6.64 0.07
C ASP A 180 15.37 7.47 -1.21
N ILE A 181 16.04 8.60 -1.40
CA ILE A 181 15.88 9.42 -2.60
C ILE A 181 16.49 8.67 -3.77
N ARG A 182 15.68 8.47 -4.81
CA ARG A 182 16.08 7.74 -6.02
C ARG A 182 16.50 8.71 -7.11
N ALA A 183 17.05 8.18 -8.19
CA ALA A 183 17.46 8.98 -9.35
C ALA A 183 16.33 9.87 -9.90
N ASN A 184 15.07 9.46 -9.71
CA ASN A 184 13.88 10.18 -10.15
C ASN A 184 13.10 10.89 -9.02
N GLY A 185 13.72 11.09 -7.85
CA GLY A 185 13.17 11.94 -6.78
C GLY A 185 12.87 11.21 -5.45
N PRO A 186 12.28 11.95 -4.48
CA PRO A 186 11.90 11.43 -3.17
C PRO A 186 10.89 10.28 -3.24
N THR A 187 10.80 9.45 -2.19
CA THR A 187 9.95 8.26 -2.22
C THR A 187 8.70 8.34 -1.38
N LYS A 188 8.78 8.17 -0.07
CA LYS A 188 7.64 8.34 0.85
C LYS A 188 8.15 8.89 2.17
N TYR A 189 7.37 9.76 2.79
CA TYR A 189 7.60 10.29 4.12
C TYR A 189 6.24 10.63 4.77
N ILE A 190 6.21 10.98 6.06
CA ILE A 190 5.02 11.44 6.79
C ILE A 190 5.18 12.90 7.24
N ARG A 191 4.06 13.60 7.48
CA ARG A 191 4.02 15.01 7.91
C ARG A 191 4.87 15.29 9.14
N GLU A 192 4.87 14.39 10.11
CA GLU A 192 5.51 14.55 11.41
C GLU A 192 7.03 14.54 11.32
N SER A 193 7.58 13.97 10.25
CA SER A 193 9.02 13.99 9.97
C SER A 193 9.49 15.33 9.37
N ARG A 194 8.55 16.21 9.02
CA ARG A 194 8.81 17.50 8.38
C ARG A 194 8.45 18.67 9.30
N THR A 195 9.11 19.81 9.14
CA THR A 195 8.74 21.04 9.85
C THR A 195 7.47 21.64 9.25
N ALA A 196 7.31 21.57 7.92
CA ALA A 196 6.14 22.04 7.20
C ALA A 196 5.85 21.19 5.94
N ILE A 197 4.60 21.25 5.47
CA ILE A 197 4.14 20.74 4.19
C ILE A 197 3.32 21.83 3.52
N SER A 198 3.68 22.18 2.27
CA SER A 198 2.99 23.21 1.49
C SER A 198 1.79 22.62 0.75
N THR A 199 0.58 23.14 0.99
CA THR A 199 -0.62 22.80 0.18
C THR A 199 -0.75 23.67 -1.08
N THR A 200 0.09 24.70 -1.22
CA THR A 200 0.17 25.58 -2.38
C THR A 200 1.33 25.16 -3.28
N LYS A 201 1.19 25.29 -4.59
CA LYS A 201 2.24 24.89 -5.54
C LYS A 201 3.51 25.76 -5.40
N PRO A 202 4.73 25.17 -5.51
CA PRO A 202 5.00 23.74 -5.54
C PRO A 202 4.65 23.11 -4.17
N ARG A 203 3.90 22.01 -4.22
CA ARG A 203 3.39 21.30 -3.04
C ARG A 203 4.43 20.32 -2.50
N GLY A 204 4.28 20.00 -1.22
CA GLY A 204 5.13 19.05 -0.51
C GLY A 204 6.06 19.71 0.50
N GLY A 205 7.11 18.98 0.88
CA GLY A 205 8.09 19.39 1.88
C GLY A 205 9.16 18.33 2.11
N TRP A 206 9.55 17.58 1.07
CA TRP A 206 10.52 16.50 1.16
C TRP A 206 11.84 16.93 1.83
N ASP A 207 12.25 18.19 1.64
CA ASP A 207 13.48 18.80 2.14
C ASP A 207 13.32 19.47 3.51
N LYS A 208 12.09 19.64 4.00
CA LYS A 208 11.77 20.31 5.27
C LYS A 208 11.98 19.38 6.46
N LEU A 209 13.13 18.71 6.52
CA LEU A 209 13.44 17.69 7.51
C LEU A 209 13.47 18.27 8.93
N LYS A 210 12.87 17.54 9.87
CA LYS A 210 13.13 17.80 11.29
C LYS A 210 14.55 17.37 11.69
N PRO A 211 15.09 17.92 12.79
CA PRO A 211 16.32 17.43 13.42
C PRO A 211 16.28 15.93 13.72
N ALA A 212 17.44 15.27 13.75
CA ALA A 212 17.54 13.84 14.02
C ALA A 212 16.95 13.44 15.39
N ALA A 213 17.14 14.27 16.41
CA ALA A 213 16.58 14.02 17.74
C ALA A 213 15.04 13.94 17.72
N ASP A 214 14.38 14.80 16.95
CA ASP A 214 12.93 14.79 16.80
C ASP A 214 12.45 13.54 16.07
N TYR A 215 13.20 13.11 15.04
CA TYR A 215 12.94 11.86 14.34
C TYR A 215 13.03 10.66 15.28
N GLU A 216 14.09 10.55 16.07
CA GLU A 216 14.27 9.45 17.02
C GLU A 216 13.16 9.44 18.10
N ALA A 217 12.76 10.61 18.60
CA ALA A 217 11.66 10.73 19.55
C ALA A 217 10.33 10.28 18.92
N MET A 218 10.05 10.69 17.68
CA MET A 218 8.88 10.29 16.92
C MET A 218 8.83 8.77 16.71
N MET A 219 9.96 8.14 16.35
CA MET A 219 10.04 6.69 16.17
C MET A 219 9.76 5.94 17.49
N LYS A 220 10.27 6.43 18.63
CA LYS A 220 10.01 5.86 19.96
C LYS A 220 8.54 5.98 20.39
N ASP A 221 7.85 7.04 19.97
CA ASP A 221 6.41 7.25 20.22
C ASP A 221 5.51 6.46 19.24
N GLY A 222 6.10 5.64 18.36
CA GLY A 222 5.34 4.83 17.40
C GLY A 222 4.76 5.63 16.23
N LYS A 223 5.26 6.84 15.96
CA LYS A 223 4.83 7.67 14.84
C LYS A 223 5.54 7.28 13.55
N PHE A 224 5.17 6.12 13.03
CA PHE A 224 5.58 5.63 11.73
C PHE A 224 4.51 4.70 11.14
N LEU A 225 4.48 4.58 9.82
CA LEU A 225 3.69 3.54 9.17
C LEU A 225 4.54 2.28 9.03
N GLU A 226 4.10 1.18 9.61
CA GLU A 226 4.63 -0.13 9.25
C GLU A 226 4.19 -0.43 7.80
N MET A 227 5.08 -0.97 6.97
CA MET A 227 4.79 -1.26 5.56
C MET A 227 5.35 -2.61 5.14
N TRP A 228 4.49 -3.44 4.53
CA TRP A 228 4.85 -4.71 3.91
C TRP A 228 4.62 -4.64 2.41
N GLN A 229 5.40 -5.38 1.65
CA GLN A 229 5.20 -5.46 0.21
C GLN A 229 5.56 -6.84 -0.33
N TRP A 230 4.59 -7.45 -0.99
CA TRP A 230 4.79 -8.60 -1.86
C TRP A 230 4.86 -8.13 -3.32
N ARG A 231 5.71 -8.78 -4.12
CA ARG A 231 5.89 -8.54 -5.56
C ARG A 231 6.02 -9.88 -6.26
N SER A 232 5.26 -10.10 -7.34
CA SER A 232 5.38 -11.33 -8.10
C SER A 232 6.79 -11.43 -8.72
N GLY A 233 7.45 -12.58 -8.57
CA GLY A 233 8.78 -12.81 -9.16
C GLY A 233 9.93 -12.05 -8.49
N ASP A 234 9.73 -11.44 -7.31
CA ASP A 234 10.77 -10.72 -6.59
C ASP A 234 10.63 -10.90 -5.06
N SER A 235 11.65 -10.49 -4.31
CA SER A 235 11.72 -10.67 -2.86
C SER A 235 10.68 -9.82 -2.12
N VAL A 236 10.00 -10.42 -1.15
CA VAL A 236 9.13 -9.72 -0.20
C VAL A 236 9.94 -8.71 0.61
N ARG A 237 9.32 -7.59 0.97
CA ARG A 237 9.95 -6.56 1.80
C ARG A 237 9.07 -6.11 2.96
N ALA A 238 9.72 -5.74 4.06
CA ALA A 238 9.09 -5.14 5.24
C ALA A 238 9.92 -3.99 5.80
N GLY A 239 9.28 -3.13 6.57
CA GLY A 239 9.90 -2.08 7.35
C GLY A 239 8.91 -0.97 7.62
N ASN A 240 9.36 0.28 7.53
CA ASN A 240 8.53 1.43 7.86
C ASN A 240 8.63 2.58 6.87
N VAL A 241 7.69 3.51 6.98
CA VAL A 241 7.75 4.86 6.42
C VAL A 241 7.64 5.87 7.56
N ALA A 242 8.62 6.76 7.62
CA ALA A 242 8.65 7.88 8.54
C ALA A 242 9.20 9.13 7.82
N ASP A 243 10.45 9.52 8.07
CA ASP A 243 11.14 10.54 7.25
C ASP A 243 11.55 10.06 5.85
N ALA A 244 11.61 8.74 5.68
CA ALA A 244 11.85 8.01 4.44
C ALA A 244 11.19 6.63 4.48
N ARG A 245 11.08 5.98 3.31
CA ARG A 245 10.68 4.58 3.21
C ARG A 245 11.90 3.67 3.39
N ARG A 246 11.92 2.92 4.50
CA ARG A 246 12.99 1.97 4.82
C ARG A 246 12.45 0.56 4.79
N LEU A 247 12.44 -0.04 3.60
CA LEU A 247 12.06 -1.43 3.38
C LEU A 247 13.29 -2.30 3.13
N LYS A 248 13.39 -3.41 3.84
CA LYS A 248 14.41 -4.44 3.67
C LYS A 248 13.78 -5.74 3.16
N ALA A 249 14.58 -6.59 2.54
CA ALA A 249 14.13 -7.93 2.19
C ALA A 249 13.69 -8.67 3.45
N SER A 250 12.54 -9.36 3.37
CA SER A 250 12.00 -10.16 4.46
C SER A 250 11.76 -11.57 3.97
N LYS A 251 12.31 -12.54 4.69
CA LYS A 251 11.95 -13.96 4.49
C LYS A 251 10.63 -14.23 5.20
N ASP A 252 9.86 -15.18 4.68
CA ASP A 252 8.68 -15.77 5.33
C ASP A 252 7.53 -14.81 5.72
N LEU A 253 7.57 -13.54 5.30
CA LEU A 253 6.54 -12.55 5.58
C LEU A 253 5.33 -12.73 4.67
N ALA A 254 5.53 -13.12 3.42
CA ALA A 254 4.42 -13.32 2.50
C ALA A 254 4.72 -14.38 1.45
N GLU A 255 3.67 -15.05 1.02
CA GLU A 255 3.64 -15.86 -0.18
C GLU A 255 2.51 -15.36 -1.08
N GLY A 256 2.69 -15.52 -2.39
CA GLY A 256 1.67 -15.12 -3.34
C GLY A 256 1.76 -15.89 -4.64
N LYS A 257 0.61 -16.24 -5.19
CA LYS A 257 0.50 -17.01 -6.42
C LYS A 257 -0.70 -16.56 -7.25
N LEU A 258 -0.59 -16.76 -8.56
CA LEU A 258 -1.72 -16.69 -9.48
C LEU A 258 -2.18 -18.12 -9.76
N GLU A 259 -3.40 -18.46 -9.35
CA GLU A 259 -3.98 -19.77 -9.56
C GLU A 259 -5.44 -19.61 -9.96
N ASN A 260 -5.91 -20.36 -10.96
CA ASN A 260 -7.29 -20.30 -11.46
C ASN A 260 -7.77 -18.88 -11.78
N GLY A 261 -6.88 -18.04 -12.34
CA GLY A 261 -7.18 -16.66 -12.71
C GLY A 261 -7.38 -15.71 -11.51
N MET A 262 -6.86 -16.06 -10.34
CA MET A 262 -6.93 -15.24 -9.13
C MET A 262 -5.56 -15.10 -8.46
N TRP A 263 -5.13 -13.86 -8.28
CA TRP A 263 -4.02 -13.58 -7.37
C TRP A 263 -4.48 -13.87 -5.94
N THR A 264 -3.68 -14.63 -5.21
CA THR A 264 -3.85 -14.84 -3.77
C THR A 264 -2.52 -14.54 -3.10
N VAL A 265 -2.50 -13.57 -2.19
CA VAL A 265 -1.33 -13.20 -1.38
C VAL A 265 -1.68 -13.34 0.08
N VAL A 266 -0.85 -14.07 0.83
CA VAL A 266 -0.97 -14.23 2.27
C VAL A 266 0.24 -13.61 2.95
N PHE A 267 0.01 -12.63 3.81
CA PHE A 267 1.01 -12.10 4.73
C PHE A 267 0.90 -12.82 6.08
N LYS A 268 2.06 -13.03 6.73
CA LYS A 268 2.19 -13.58 8.08
C LYS A 268 3.24 -12.79 8.85
N ARG A 269 2.91 -12.30 10.04
CA ARG A 269 3.88 -11.67 10.96
C ARG A 269 3.57 -11.98 12.43
N ALA A 270 4.59 -11.98 13.28
CA ALA A 270 4.41 -12.08 14.72
C ALA A 270 3.73 -10.82 15.29
N LEU A 271 2.88 -10.95 16.29
CA LEU A 271 2.21 -9.84 16.97
C LEU A 271 3.19 -8.96 17.77
N ALA A 272 4.27 -9.54 18.29
CA ALA A 272 5.28 -8.84 19.09
C ALA A 272 5.98 -7.64 18.40
N GLY A 273 5.89 -7.54 17.06
CA GLY A 273 6.50 -6.45 16.30
C GLY A 273 8.01 -6.64 16.10
N GLY A 274 8.77 -5.53 16.09
CA GLY A 274 10.21 -5.51 15.85
C GLY A 274 10.67 -4.18 15.25
N PRO A 275 11.95 -4.04 14.83
CA PRO A 275 12.43 -2.80 14.22
C PRO A 275 11.59 -2.36 13.02
N GLY A 276 10.89 -1.23 13.16
CA GLY A 276 10.00 -0.70 12.13
C GLY A 276 8.65 -1.41 12.01
N MET A 277 8.26 -2.21 12.99
CA MET A 277 6.97 -2.90 13.07
C MET A 277 6.31 -2.59 14.41
N HIS A 278 5.01 -2.35 14.38
CA HIS A 278 4.21 -2.11 15.57
C HIS A 278 3.98 -3.41 16.34
N GLU A 279 3.99 -3.33 17.66
CA GLU A 279 3.39 -4.38 18.49
C GLU A 279 1.86 -4.35 18.28
N LEU A 280 1.31 -5.51 17.92
CA LEU A 280 -0.11 -5.70 17.68
C LEU A 280 -0.72 -6.48 18.86
N VAL A 281 -1.61 -5.83 19.60
CA VAL A 281 -2.15 -6.37 20.85
C VAL A 281 -3.59 -6.79 20.65
N ALA A 282 -3.92 -8.01 21.11
CA ALA A 282 -5.29 -8.49 21.11
C ALA A 282 -6.22 -7.53 21.88
N GLY A 283 -7.44 -7.33 21.38
CA GLY A 283 -8.40 -6.37 21.90
C GLY A 283 -8.22 -4.94 21.37
N LYS A 284 -7.16 -4.64 20.60
CA LYS A 284 -6.92 -3.31 20.02
C LYS A 284 -7.24 -3.23 18.53
N THR A 285 -7.49 -1.99 18.09
CA THR A 285 -7.68 -1.62 16.68
C THR A 285 -6.51 -0.79 16.18
N TYR A 286 -6.23 -0.90 14.88
CA TYR A 286 -5.14 -0.25 14.16
C TYR A 286 -5.69 0.34 12.87
N ASN A 287 -5.08 1.40 12.36
CA ASN A 287 -5.41 1.90 11.02
C ASN A 287 -4.70 1.03 9.98
N ILE A 288 -5.42 0.64 8.92
CA ILE A 288 -4.88 -0.13 7.81
C ILE A 288 -5.30 0.46 6.47
N GLY A 289 -4.39 0.41 5.51
CA GLY A 289 -4.73 0.53 4.11
C GLY A 289 -3.71 -0.17 3.23
N PHE A 290 -4.05 -0.33 1.96
CA PHE A 290 -3.25 -1.10 1.03
C PHE A 290 -3.36 -0.58 -0.39
N ALA A 291 -2.36 -0.91 -1.18
CA ALA A 291 -2.23 -0.51 -2.57
C ALA A 291 -1.86 -1.70 -3.45
N ILE A 292 -2.47 -1.78 -4.63
CA ILE A 292 -2.20 -2.80 -5.63
C ILE A 292 -1.62 -2.13 -6.88
N HIS A 293 -0.47 -2.62 -7.30
CA HIS A 293 0.04 -2.42 -8.66
C HIS A 293 -0.22 -3.72 -9.41
N ASP A 294 -1.14 -3.72 -10.36
CA ASP A 294 -1.41 -4.88 -11.21
C ASP A 294 -1.12 -4.52 -12.68
N ASP A 295 -1.07 -5.52 -13.56
CA ASP A 295 -0.70 -5.36 -14.97
C ASP A 295 0.66 -4.63 -15.16
N HIS A 296 1.68 -5.09 -14.44
CA HIS A 296 3.04 -4.55 -14.51
C HIS A 296 3.15 -3.05 -14.18
N ALA A 297 2.18 -2.51 -13.44
CA ALA A 297 2.22 -1.11 -13.04
C ALA A 297 3.31 -0.83 -11.99
N ASP A 298 3.74 0.43 -11.89
CA ASP A 298 4.66 0.88 -10.86
C ASP A 298 4.43 2.36 -10.53
N TRP A 299 5.12 2.83 -9.49
CA TRP A 299 5.12 4.22 -9.05
C TRP A 299 3.71 4.71 -8.70
N ARG A 300 3.28 5.86 -9.19
CA ARG A 300 1.95 6.41 -8.91
C ARG A 300 0.80 5.70 -9.65
N PHE A 301 1.10 4.81 -10.59
CA PHE A 301 0.08 4.12 -11.37
C PHE A 301 -0.42 2.89 -10.60
N HIS A 302 -1.30 3.10 -9.62
CA HIS A 302 -1.82 2.02 -8.76
C HIS A 302 -3.19 2.33 -8.20
N GLN A 303 -3.82 1.30 -7.62
CA GLN A 303 -5.09 1.43 -6.93
C GLN A 303 -4.85 1.37 -5.42
N VAL A 304 -5.57 2.20 -4.67
CA VAL A 304 -5.44 2.33 -3.22
C VAL A 304 -6.79 2.07 -2.55
N SER A 305 -6.75 1.50 -1.34
CA SER A 305 -7.92 1.42 -0.46
C SER A 305 -8.13 2.75 0.23
N PHE A 306 -9.37 3.08 0.62
CA PHE A 306 -9.59 4.04 1.72
C PHE A 306 -9.00 3.52 3.04
N GLY A 307 -9.15 4.32 4.11
CA GLY A 307 -8.86 3.91 5.48
C GLY A 307 -9.86 2.93 6.03
N TYR A 308 -9.33 1.84 6.59
CA TYR A 308 -10.07 0.85 7.34
C TYR A 308 -9.43 0.67 8.71
N THR A 309 -10.20 0.12 9.65
CA THR A 309 -9.69 -0.36 10.92
C THR A 309 -9.40 -1.86 10.85
N LEU A 310 -8.24 -2.27 11.37
CA LEU A 310 -7.86 -3.66 11.62
C LEU A 310 -8.00 -3.96 13.11
N GLY A 311 -8.87 -4.89 13.47
CA GLY A 311 -9.05 -5.33 14.85
C GLY A 311 -8.31 -6.64 15.10
N ILE A 312 -7.48 -6.69 16.14
CA ILE A 312 -6.78 -7.92 16.55
C ILE A 312 -7.64 -8.62 17.60
N ALA A 313 -8.33 -9.71 17.22
CA ALA A 313 -9.31 -10.38 18.07
C ALA A 313 -10.38 -9.44 18.67
N THR A 314 -10.74 -8.38 17.94
CA THR A 314 -11.75 -7.39 18.34
C THR A 314 -12.46 -6.83 17.10
N LYS A 315 -13.68 -6.30 17.27
CA LYS A 315 -14.50 -5.80 16.16
C LYS A 315 -13.85 -4.58 15.50
N ALA A 316 -13.76 -4.63 14.17
CA ALA A 316 -13.29 -3.57 13.29
C ALA A 316 -13.81 -3.80 11.87
N ASP A 317 -13.49 -2.90 10.92
CA ASP A 317 -13.87 -3.07 9.51
C ASP A 317 -13.29 -4.36 8.91
N ILE A 318 -12.04 -4.66 9.26
CA ILE A 318 -11.36 -5.93 9.01
C ILE A 318 -11.01 -6.51 10.39
N THR A 319 -11.66 -7.62 10.74
CA THR A 319 -11.41 -8.28 12.03
C THR A 319 -10.50 -9.47 11.80
N ALA A 320 -9.34 -9.48 12.46
CA ALA A 320 -8.50 -10.66 12.55
C ALA A 320 -9.10 -11.59 13.61
N VAL A 321 -9.86 -12.59 13.15
CA VAL A 321 -10.54 -13.55 14.03
C VAL A 321 -9.56 -14.62 14.49
N LYS A 322 -9.81 -15.19 15.67
CA LYS A 322 -9.05 -16.35 16.10
C LYS A 322 -9.40 -17.55 15.21
N ASP A 323 -8.39 -18.20 14.65
CA ASP A 323 -8.56 -19.46 13.90
C ASP A 323 -8.83 -20.65 14.85
#